data_AF-A0AAU5K172-F1
#
_entry.id   AF-A0AAU5K172-F1
#
_cell.length_a   1.000
_cell.length_b   1.000
_cell.length_c   1.000
_cell.angle_alpha   90.00
_cell.angle_beta   90.00
_cell.angle_gamma   90.00
#
_symmetry.space_group_name_H-M   'P 1'
#
loop_
_entity.id
_entity.type
_entity.pdbx_description
1 polymer ?
#
loop_
_entity_poly.entity_id
_entity_poly.type
_entity_poly.pdbx_seq_one_letter_code
_entity_poly.pdbx_strand_id
1 'polypeptide(L)'
;MPLRTGITRPISLLLSTVLAAGTLTGCTLMELARDCEGTDARVKELAALGVLDSRPAGATVARGFEEVDAGCWADSGDVVVYANRTYAFPGTQAEVAAHYREAAVRDGWKQDPEAWPVDDLSFVREDMVLRVEFLTAEHLAEDGHGSRPDLTTGAGYSIGIDSYV
;
A
#
# COMPACT_ATOMS: atom_id res chain seq x y z
N MET A 1 -53.82 -16.81 70.31
CA MET A 1 -54.24 -18.14 69.82
C MET A 1 -55.56 -17.97 69.08
N PRO A 2 -55.85 -18.61 67.91
CA PRO A 2 -55.07 -19.43 66.96
C PRO A 2 -54.87 -18.70 65.58
N LEU A 3 -53.79 -18.90 64.84
CA LEU A 3 -53.57 -19.92 63.79
C LEU A 3 -54.68 -20.03 62.73
N ARG A 4 -54.39 -19.61 61.49
CA ARG A 4 -54.39 -20.55 60.34
C ARG A 4 -53.69 -20.00 59.09
N THR A 5 -52.57 -20.64 58.84
CA THR A 5 -51.85 -20.89 57.60
C THR A 5 -52.78 -21.19 56.42
N GLY A 6 -52.46 -20.64 55.25
CA GLY A 6 -53.00 -21.05 53.95
C GLY A 6 -51.91 -20.91 52.89
N ILE A 7 -51.32 -22.05 52.52
CA ILE A 7 -50.25 -22.23 51.53
C ILE A 7 -50.88 -22.29 50.13
N THR A 8 -50.33 -21.56 49.16
CA THR A 8 -50.27 -22.00 47.75
C THR A 8 -49.14 -21.24 47.01
N ARG A 9 -48.05 -21.96 46.70
CA ARG A 9 -47.06 -21.64 45.64
C ARG A 9 -47.76 -21.65 44.25
N PRO A 10 -47.03 -21.55 43.13
CA PRO A 10 -46.21 -20.45 42.61
C PRO A 10 -46.66 -20.11 41.16
N ILE A 11 -46.65 -18.84 40.73
CA ILE A 11 -46.77 -18.55 39.29
C ILE A 11 -45.45 -17.97 38.81
N SER A 12 -44.61 -18.92 38.40
CA SER A 12 -43.54 -18.71 37.43
C SER A 12 -44.11 -17.99 36.21
N LEU A 13 -43.66 -16.76 35.99
CA LEU A 13 -43.61 -16.17 34.66
C LEU A 13 -42.13 -15.85 34.42
N LEU A 14 -41.39 -16.89 34.06
CA LEU A 14 -40.10 -16.75 33.40
C LEU A 14 -40.38 -16.08 32.05
N LEU A 15 -40.17 -14.77 31.98
CA LEU A 15 -39.97 -14.09 30.70
C LEU A 15 -38.61 -14.55 30.16
N SER A 16 -38.61 -15.71 29.51
CA SER A 16 -37.51 -16.13 28.65
C SER A 16 -37.58 -15.32 27.36
N THR A 17 -37.07 -14.08 27.39
CA THR A 17 -36.65 -13.41 26.16
C THR A 17 -35.44 -14.17 25.63
N VAL A 18 -35.68 -15.09 24.70
CA VAL A 18 -34.61 -15.68 23.89
C VAL A 18 -34.06 -14.55 23.03
N LEU A 19 -33.01 -13.89 23.51
CA LEU A 19 -32.11 -13.14 22.65
C LEU A 19 -31.43 -14.16 21.74
N ALA A 20 -31.97 -14.33 20.54
CA ALA A 20 -31.20 -14.89 19.43
C ALA A 20 -30.09 -13.87 19.09
N ALA A 21 -29.03 -13.86 19.90
CA ALA A 21 -27.83 -13.10 19.64
C ALA A 21 -27.17 -13.69 18.39
N GLY A 22 -27.08 -12.85 17.36
CA GLY A 22 -26.75 -13.23 15.99
C GLY A 22 -25.40 -13.92 15.82
N THR A 23 -25.38 -14.91 14.96
CA THR A 23 -24.16 -15.57 14.46
C THR A 23 -23.88 -15.25 12.99
N LEU A 24 -24.42 -14.15 12.45
CA LEU A 24 -24.37 -13.86 11.01
C LEU A 24 -23.40 -12.75 10.57
N THR A 25 -22.49 -12.27 11.41
CA THR A 25 -21.56 -11.18 11.05
C THR A 25 -20.08 -11.47 11.31
N GLY A 26 -19.70 -12.73 11.53
CA GLY A 26 -18.33 -13.11 11.91
C GLY A 26 -17.30 -13.06 10.77
N CYS A 27 -17.72 -13.27 9.51
CA CYS A 27 -16.76 -13.38 8.40
C CYS A 27 -16.48 -12.05 7.69
N THR A 28 -17.37 -11.05 7.79
CA THR A 28 -17.19 -9.77 7.09
C THR A 28 -16.44 -8.73 7.95
N LEU A 29 -16.49 -8.87 9.28
CA LEU A 29 -15.84 -7.95 10.21
C LEU A 29 -14.31 -8.17 10.28
N MET A 30 -13.85 -9.40 10.02
CA MET A 30 -12.43 -9.74 9.99
C MET A 30 -11.73 -9.22 8.72
N GLU A 31 -12.41 -9.27 7.57
CA GLU A 31 -11.88 -8.75 6.29
C GLU A 31 -11.70 -7.23 6.33
N LEU A 32 -12.55 -6.50 7.06
CA LEU A 32 -12.43 -5.06 7.29
C LEU A 32 -11.38 -4.70 8.36
N ALA A 33 -10.80 -5.70 9.03
CA ALA A 33 -9.83 -5.51 10.12
C ALA A 33 -8.41 -5.89 9.72
N ARG A 34 -8.16 -6.21 8.44
CA ARG A 34 -6.78 -6.41 7.98
C ARG A 34 -6.02 -5.10 8.14
N ASP A 35 -4.84 -5.23 8.74
CA ASP A 35 -3.95 -4.11 9.01
C ASP A 35 -2.50 -4.50 8.67
N CYS A 36 -1.56 -3.63 9.02
CA CYS A 36 -0.14 -3.81 8.71
C CYS A 36 0.59 -4.74 9.70
N GLU A 37 -0.09 -5.37 10.66
CA GLU A 37 0.56 -6.24 11.65
C GLU A 37 1.28 -7.41 10.96
N GLY A 38 2.57 -7.58 11.26
CA GLY A 38 3.39 -8.67 10.72
C GLY A 38 4.00 -8.41 9.34
N THR A 39 3.82 -7.23 8.75
CA THR A 39 4.37 -6.90 7.41
C THR A 39 5.83 -6.45 7.41
N ASP A 40 6.46 -6.26 8.57
CA ASP A 40 7.85 -5.77 8.71
C ASP A 40 8.89 -6.51 7.85
N ALA A 41 8.75 -7.83 7.73
CA ALA A 41 9.65 -8.64 6.92
C ALA A 41 9.47 -8.35 5.43
N ARG A 42 8.22 -8.18 4.98
CA ARG A 42 7.87 -7.86 3.60
C ARG A 42 8.31 -6.44 3.24
N VAL A 43 8.15 -5.47 4.16
CA VAL A 43 8.68 -4.10 3.99
C VAL A 43 10.19 -4.12 3.73
N LYS A 44 10.94 -4.87 4.54
CA LYS A 44 12.40 -4.99 4.37
C LYS A 44 12.79 -5.71 3.09
N GLU A 45 12.02 -6.72 2.70
CA GLU A 45 12.23 -7.43 1.44
C GLU A 45 12.05 -6.49 0.24
N LEU A 46 10.94 -5.75 0.19
CA LEU A 46 10.65 -4.80 -0.89
C LEU A 46 11.70 -3.70 -0.96
N ALA A 47 12.07 -3.12 0.18
CA ALA A 47 13.09 -2.07 0.24
C ALA A 47 14.49 -2.55 -0.21
N ALA A 48 14.75 -3.86 -0.21
CA ALA A 48 16.01 -4.45 -0.65
C ALA A 48 16.02 -4.84 -2.14
N LEU A 49 14.91 -4.67 -2.86
CA LEU A 49 14.84 -5.02 -4.28
C LEU A 49 15.75 -4.13 -5.13
N GLY A 50 16.71 -4.73 -5.83
CA GLY A 50 17.73 -4.02 -6.60
C GLY A 50 17.20 -3.13 -7.73
N VAL A 51 15.97 -3.36 -8.20
CA VAL A 51 15.33 -2.51 -9.21
C VAL A 51 15.17 -1.06 -8.73
N LEU A 52 14.98 -0.84 -7.42
CA LEU A 52 14.93 0.48 -6.78
C LEU A 52 16.24 1.26 -6.93
N ASP A 53 17.38 0.56 -7.04
CA ASP A 53 18.72 1.16 -7.19
C ASP A 53 19.24 1.13 -8.64
N SER A 54 18.47 0.56 -9.58
CA SER A 54 18.91 0.31 -10.96
C SER A 54 19.23 1.58 -11.77
N ARG A 55 18.81 2.76 -11.30
CA ARG A 55 18.78 4.10 -11.93
C ARG A 55 19.72 4.35 -13.13
N PRO A 56 19.31 5.18 -14.12
CA PRO A 56 20.18 5.62 -15.21
C PRO A 56 21.49 6.24 -14.72
N ALA A 57 22.56 6.05 -15.49
CA ALA A 57 23.86 6.63 -15.18
C ALA A 57 23.76 8.16 -15.08
N GLY A 58 24.26 8.74 -13.98
CA GLY A 58 24.17 10.17 -13.70
C GLY A 58 22.91 10.59 -12.94
N ALA A 59 21.95 9.69 -12.71
CA ALA A 59 20.88 9.92 -11.74
C ALA A 59 21.44 9.85 -10.32
N THR A 60 20.95 10.75 -9.47
CA THR A 60 21.36 10.87 -8.06
C THR A 60 20.13 10.82 -7.17
N VAL A 61 20.28 10.25 -5.97
CA VAL A 61 19.19 10.25 -4.98
C VAL A 61 18.80 11.71 -4.71
N ALA A 62 17.50 11.99 -4.78
CA ALA A 62 16.99 13.33 -4.60
C ALA A 62 17.23 13.80 -3.17
N ARG A 63 17.57 15.09 -3.01
CA ARG A 63 17.77 15.67 -1.67
C ARG A 63 16.48 15.58 -0.86
N GLY A 64 16.55 15.16 0.40
CA GLY A 64 15.37 14.94 1.25
C GLY A 64 14.64 13.62 1.00
N PHE A 65 15.17 12.77 0.12
CA PHE A 65 14.69 11.41 -0.17
C PHE A 65 15.84 10.40 -0.09
N GLU A 66 16.80 10.65 0.81
CA GLU A 66 18.03 9.84 0.94
C GLU A 66 17.77 8.39 1.35
N GLU A 67 16.72 8.18 2.15
CA GLU A 67 16.29 6.86 2.59
C GLU A 67 15.30 6.25 1.57
N VAL A 68 15.21 4.92 1.56
CA VAL A 68 14.10 4.25 0.88
C VAL A 68 12.83 4.55 1.68
N ASP A 69 11.84 5.15 1.04
CA ASP A 69 10.53 5.36 1.66
C ASP A 69 9.75 4.06 1.55
N ALA A 70 9.69 3.30 2.64
CA ALA A 70 9.06 2.00 2.67
C ALA A 70 8.19 1.84 3.92
N GLY A 71 7.06 1.19 3.73
CA GLY A 71 6.09 1.03 4.79
C GLY A 71 4.91 0.16 4.38
N CYS A 72 3.85 0.26 5.15
CA CYS A 72 2.59 -0.39 4.87
C CYS A 72 1.46 0.60 5.14
N TRP A 73 0.44 0.55 4.29
CA TRP A 73 -0.83 1.22 4.54
C TRP A 73 -1.97 0.21 4.38
N ALA A 74 -3.03 0.42 5.14
CA ALA A 74 -4.26 -0.33 5.06
C ALA A 74 -5.41 0.65 4.83
N ASP A 75 -6.16 0.47 3.76
CA ASP A 75 -7.40 1.21 3.50
C ASP A 75 -8.52 0.23 3.17
N SER A 76 -9.62 0.35 3.90
CA SER A 76 -10.88 -0.33 3.59
C SER A 76 -10.78 -1.87 3.40
N GLY A 77 -9.78 -2.51 4.01
CA GLY A 77 -9.55 -3.96 3.99
C GLY A 77 -8.41 -4.41 3.07
N ASP A 78 -7.91 -3.53 2.20
CA ASP A 78 -6.72 -3.78 1.41
C ASP A 78 -5.48 -3.35 2.20
N VAL A 79 -4.48 -4.24 2.28
CA VAL A 79 -3.19 -3.97 2.91
C VAL A 79 -2.14 -3.97 1.83
N VAL A 80 -1.41 -2.87 1.71
CA VAL A 80 -0.38 -2.68 0.71
C VAL A 80 0.93 -2.34 1.39
N VAL A 81 1.93 -3.18 1.14
CA VAL A 81 3.31 -2.91 1.50
C VAL A 81 3.98 -2.20 0.33
N TYR A 82 4.71 -1.13 0.58
CA TYR A 82 5.36 -0.35 -0.45
C TYR A 82 6.83 -0.07 -0.16
N ALA A 83 7.59 0.20 -1.23
CA ALA A 83 8.94 0.75 -1.16
C ALA A 83 9.22 1.66 -2.36
N ASN A 84 9.71 2.87 -2.10
CA ASN A 84 9.93 3.92 -3.08
C ASN A 84 11.35 4.50 -2.99
N ARG A 85 11.91 4.86 -4.15
CA ARG A 85 13.16 5.62 -4.29
C ARG A 85 12.93 6.80 -5.22
N THR A 86 13.37 7.98 -4.80
CA THR A 86 13.26 9.19 -5.61
C THR A 86 14.61 9.66 -6.12
N TYR A 87 14.67 10.00 -7.41
CA TYR A 87 15.89 10.39 -8.09
C TYR A 87 15.72 11.73 -8.82
N ALA A 88 16.81 12.50 -8.83
CA ALA A 88 17.03 13.61 -9.74
C ALA A 88 17.97 13.16 -10.86
N PHE A 89 17.54 13.31 -12.11
CA PHE A 89 18.35 12.99 -13.28
C PHE A 89 18.44 14.21 -14.22
N PRO A 90 19.65 14.66 -14.61
CA PRO A 90 19.80 15.83 -15.49
C PRO A 90 19.39 15.57 -16.95
N GLY A 91 19.14 14.31 -17.33
CA GLY A 91 18.65 13.96 -18.67
C GLY A 91 17.13 14.03 -18.80
N THR A 92 16.57 13.18 -19.66
CA THR A 92 15.18 13.23 -20.10
C THR A 92 14.33 12.12 -19.52
N GLN A 93 13.00 12.34 -19.50
CA GLN A 93 12.02 11.31 -19.12
C GLN A 93 12.09 10.09 -20.05
N ALA A 94 12.37 10.30 -21.34
CA ALA A 94 12.49 9.21 -22.31
C ALA A 94 13.67 8.28 -22.01
N GLU A 95 14.81 8.82 -21.55
CA GLU A 95 15.96 8.03 -21.14
C GLU A 95 15.67 7.21 -19.87
N VAL A 96 14.97 7.81 -18.89
CA VAL A 96 14.50 7.09 -17.69
C VAL A 96 13.55 5.96 -18.07
N ALA A 97 12.58 6.25 -18.95
CA ALA A 97 11.61 5.28 -19.42
C ALA A 97 12.26 4.10 -20.15
N ALA A 98 13.19 4.38 -21.07
CA ALA A 98 13.95 3.35 -21.77
C ALA A 98 14.76 2.48 -20.79
N HIS A 99 15.45 3.10 -19.84
CA HIS A 99 16.22 2.40 -18.82
C HIS A 99 15.36 1.43 -18.02
N TYR A 100 14.20 1.87 -17.52
CA TYR A 100 13.37 1.02 -16.67
C TYR A 100 12.61 -0.06 -17.42
N ARG A 101 12.25 0.14 -18.69
CA ARG A 101 11.76 -0.98 -19.52
C ARG A 101 12.78 -2.10 -19.63
N GLU A 102 14.05 -1.76 -19.85
CA GLU A 102 15.13 -2.76 -19.92
C GLU A 102 15.44 -3.38 -18.55
N ALA A 103 15.53 -2.57 -17.50
CA ALA A 103 15.83 -3.04 -16.14
C ALA A 103 14.73 -3.96 -15.60
N ALA A 104 13.46 -3.58 -15.78
CA ALA A 104 12.31 -4.37 -15.36
C ALA A 104 12.33 -5.76 -16.03
N VAL A 105 12.51 -5.83 -17.36
CA VAL A 105 12.59 -7.11 -18.08
C VAL A 105 13.77 -7.96 -17.62
N ARG A 106 14.94 -7.34 -17.39
CA ARG A 106 16.13 -8.01 -16.89
C ARG A 106 15.91 -8.65 -15.52
N ASP A 107 15.13 -7.99 -14.67
CA ASP A 107 14.82 -8.41 -13.30
C ASP A 107 13.53 -9.27 -13.22
N GLY A 108 13.04 -9.74 -14.38
CA GLY A 108 11.92 -10.69 -14.48
C GLY A 108 10.53 -10.08 -14.36
N TRP A 109 10.42 -8.75 -14.36
CA TRP A 109 9.14 -8.05 -14.43
C TRP A 109 8.58 -8.10 -15.85
N LYS A 110 7.26 -8.02 -15.95
CA LYS A 110 6.54 -7.97 -17.23
C LYS A 110 5.72 -6.70 -17.30
N GLN A 111 5.49 -6.18 -18.50
CA GLN A 111 4.58 -5.05 -18.66
C GLN A 111 3.21 -5.42 -18.09
N ASP A 112 2.65 -4.51 -17.32
CA ASP A 112 1.32 -4.65 -16.73
C ASP A 112 0.26 -4.58 -17.84
N PRO A 113 -0.53 -5.66 -18.08
CA PRO A 113 -1.56 -5.66 -19.10
C PRO A 113 -2.81 -4.85 -18.71
N GLU A 114 -2.97 -4.52 -17.43
CA GLU A 114 -4.10 -3.76 -16.90
C GLU A 114 -3.78 -2.28 -16.72
N ALA A 115 -2.51 -1.90 -16.88
CA ALA A 115 -2.06 -0.53 -16.89
C ALA A 115 -2.85 0.30 -17.91
N TRP A 116 -3.22 1.52 -17.52
CA TRP A 116 -3.84 2.43 -18.46
C TRP A 116 -2.89 2.70 -19.63
N PRO A 117 -3.38 3.01 -20.84
CA PRO A 117 -2.51 3.25 -22.01
C PRO A 117 -1.47 4.36 -21.82
N VAL A 118 -1.62 5.19 -20.78
CA VAL A 118 -0.70 6.25 -20.40
C VAL A 118 0.39 5.79 -19.42
N ASP A 119 0.23 4.64 -18.77
CA ASP A 119 1.11 4.07 -17.75
C ASP A 119 2.08 3.04 -18.34
N ASP A 120 2.79 3.41 -19.41
CA ASP A 120 3.78 2.56 -20.11
C ASP A 120 5.05 2.28 -19.28
N LEU A 121 5.01 2.56 -17.97
CA LEU A 121 6.04 2.28 -16.98
C LEU A 121 5.47 1.57 -15.74
N SER A 122 4.35 0.85 -15.90
CA SER A 122 3.84 -0.13 -14.94
C SER A 122 4.26 -1.55 -15.32
N PHE A 123 4.77 -2.30 -14.36
CA PHE A 123 5.21 -3.67 -14.53
C PHE A 123 4.75 -4.54 -13.36
N VAL A 124 4.51 -5.82 -13.63
CA VAL A 124 4.07 -6.80 -12.63
C VAL A 124 5.07 -7.94 -12.48
N ARG A 125 5.21 -8.43 -11.26
CA ARG A 125 5.96 -9.65 -10.93
C ARG A 125 5.37 -10.26 -9.67
N GLU A 126 4.85 -11.48 -9.77
CA GLU A 126 4.18 -12.15 -8.66
C GLU A 126 3.01 -11.30 -8.13
N ASP A 127 2.99 -10.98 -6.85
CA ASP A 127 2.02 -10.11 -6.16
C ASP A 127 2.43 -8.62 -6.16
N MET A 128 3.52 -8.28 -6.85
CA MET A 128 4.09 -6.94 -6.86
C MET A 128 3.77 -6.16 -8.13
N VAL A 129 3.56 -4.86 -7.96
CA VAL A 129 3.45 -3.87 -9.04
C VAL A 129 4.61 -2.88 -8.89
N LEU A 130 5.39 -2.71 -9.94
CA LEU A 130 6.47 -1.73 -10.07
C LEU A 130 5.98 -0.58 -10.95
N ARG A 131 6.12 0.66 -10.48
CA ARG A 131 5.80 1.87 -11.25
C ARG A 131 6.96 2.85 -11.26
N VAL A 132 7.08 3.59 -12.36
CA VAL A 132 7.98 4.75 -12.46
C VAL A 132 7.15 5.97 -12.80
N GLU A 133 7.16 6.94 -11.90
CA GLU A 133 6.33 8.14 -11.96
C GLU A 133 7.20 9.39 -12.06
N PHE A 134 6.93 10.24 -13.06
CA PHE A 134 7.67 11.49 -13.24
C PHE A 134 7.15 12.59 -12.32
N LEU A 135 8.07 13.24 -11.62
CA LEU A 135 7.76 14.29 -10.67
C LEU A 135 7.64 15.62 -11.41
N THR A 136 6.39 16.06 -11.60
CA THR A 136 6.07 17.37 -12.15
C THR A 136 5.96 18.39 -11.02
N ALA A 137 6.04 19.69 -11.36
CA ALA A 137 5.83 20.75 -10.38
C ALA A 137 4.43 20.71 -9.76
N GLU A 138 3.43 20.20 -10.48
CA GLU A 138 2.06 20.02 -10.02
C GLU A 138 1.97 18.89 -8.99
N HIS A 139 2.43 17.68 -9.32
CA HIS A 139 2.41 16.54 -8.40
C HIS A 139 3.19 16.85 -7.11
N LEU A 140 4.36 17.47 -7.23
CA LEU A 140 5.15 17.88 -6.05
C LEU A 140 4.42 18.90 -5.16
N ALA A 141 3.56 19.75 -5.73
CA ALA A 141 2.76 20.68 -4.95
C ALA A 141 1.58 19.96 -4.26
N GLU A 142 0.93 19.03 -4.94
CA GLU A 142 -0.15 18.19 -4.41
C GLU A 142 0.33 17.34 -3.22
N ASP A 143 1.53 16.76 -3.34
CA ASP A 143 2.18 15.96 -2.30
C ASP A 143 2.77 16.80 -1.15
N GLY A 144 2.65 18.13 -1.22
CA GLY A 144 3.17 19.03 -0.18
C GLY A 144 4.69 19.20 -0.17
N HIS A 145 5.39 18.77 -1.23
CA HIS A 145 6.82 18.97 -1.39
C HIS A 145 7.19 20.37 -1.92
N GLY A 146 6.21 21.13 -2.40
CA GLY A 146 6.37 22.52 -2.84
C GLY A 146 7.28 22.66 -4.05
N SER A 147 7.97 23.80 -4.18
CA SER A 147 8.86 24.04 -5.32
C SER A 147 10.17 23.27 -5.18
N ARG A 148 10.40 22.31 -6.09
CA ARG A 148 11.61 21.47 -6.16
C ARG A 148 12.28 21.58 -7.54
N PRO A 149 12.99 22.69 -7.83
CA PRO A 149 13.67 22.85 -9.12
C PRO A 149 14.73 21.78 -9.37
N ASP A 150 15.27 21.18 -8.31
CA ASP A 150 16.18 20.03 -8.38
C ASP A 150 15.54 18.78 -9.00
N LEU A 151 14.21 18.67 -8.95
CA LEU A 151 13.42 17.56 -9.52
C LEU A 151 12.74 17.93 -10.84
N THR A 152 12.59 19.22 -11.15
CA THR A 152 11.81 19.66 -12.33
C THR A 152 12.64 20.28 -13.45
N THR A 153 13.93 20.56 -13.24
CA THR A 153 14.82 21.10 -14.29
C THR A 153 15.25 20.02 -15.30
N GLY A 154 15.33 18.76 -14.85
CA GLY A 154 15.56 17.57 -15.68
C GLY A 154 14.41 16.58 -15.52
N ALA A 155 14.73 15.28 -15.46
CA ALA A 155 13.77 14.24 -15.12
C ALA A 155 13.90 13.85 -13.64
N GLY A 156 13.10 14.47 -12.77
CA GLY A 156 12.81 13.93 -11.45
C GLY A 156 11.79 12.80 -11.57
N TYR A 157 12.02 11.70 -10.85
CA TYR A 157 11.10 10.57 -10.86
C TYR A 157 11.15 9.78 -9.56
N SER A 158 10.04 9.11 -9.25
CA SER A 158 9.96 8.07 -8.23
C SER A 158 9.87 6.72 -8.92
N ILE A 159 10.61 5.73 -8.40
CA ILE A 159 10.38 4.32 -8.68
C ILE A 159 9.78 3.69 -7.42
N GLY A 160 8.63 3.05 -7.57
CA GLY A 160 7.88 2.48 -6.47
C GLY A 160 7.46 1.05 -6.72
N ILE A 161 7.43 0.26 -5.66
CA ILE A 161 6.94 -1.12 -5.67
C ILE A 161 5.84 -1.23 -4.64
N ASP A 162 4.68 -1.72 -5.05
CA ASP A 162 3.59 -2.12 -4.18
C ASP A 162 3.46 -3.65 -4.16
N SER A 163 3.10 -4.22 -3.01
CA SER A 163 2.80 -5.64 -2.79
C SER A 163 1.53 -5.74 -1.97
N TYR A 164 0.52 -6.42 -2.52
CA TYR A 164 -0.76 -6.67 -1.85
C TYR A 164 -0.63 -7.91 -0.97
N VAL A 165 -0.98 -7.80 0.32
CA VAL A 165 -0.84 -8.89 1.32
C VAL A 165 -2.15 -9.46 1.83
#